data_AF-A0A7V5Y4X6-F1
#
_entry.id   AF-A0A7V5Y4X6-F1
#
_cell.length_a   1.000
_cell.length_b   1.000
_cell.length_c   1.000
_cell.angle_alpha   90.00
_cell.angle_beta   90.00
_cell.angle_gamma   90.00
#
_symmetry.space_group_name_H-M   'P 1'
#
loop_
_entity.id
_entity.type
_entity.pdbx_description
1 polymer ?
#
loop_
_entity_poly.entity_id
_entity_poly.type
_entity_poly.pdbx_seq_one_letter_code
_entity_poly.pdbx_strand_id
1 'polypeptide(L)'
;MIRGLYVAAEGMAARQKAQDVLAANLANVNTNGFRADRPVFETAFQRLLYRVEGTASQPIGMLSSGALLATTYTDLQPGPLMRTGNPLDVAIEGEGYFAVRTPAGTRYTRNGAFALNAEGLLVTREGFPVLGMQGEIRAPRNATMQISEDGVVRIDGKEADRLLIVQGALRKDTDGWLVGNTTPIANPRLAVGTLE
;
A
#
# COMPACT_ATOMS: atom_id res chain seq x y z
N MET A 1 -31.50 -13.05 26.88
CA MET A 1 -31.76 -11.82 26.12
C MET A 1 -30.53 -10.92 25.99
N ILE A 2 -29.90 -10.49 27.09
CA ILE A 2 -28.79 -9.51 27.08
C ILE A 2 -27.66 -9.90 26.11
N ARG A 3 -27.22 -11.17 26.14
CA ARG A 3 -26.13 -11.63 25.27
C ARG A 3 -26.44 -11.56 23.76
N GLY A 4 -27.66 -11.86 23.34
CA GLY A 4 -28.03 -11.77 21.92
C GLY A 4 -27.93 -10.32 21.41
N LEU A 5 -28.24 -9.36 22.28
CA LEU A 5 -28.09 -7.94 22.01
C LEU A 5 -26.61 -7.54 21.88
N TYR A 6 -25.73 -8.05 22.75
CA TYR A 6 -24.28 -7.83 22.63
C TYR A 6 -23.69 -8.44 21.36
N VAL A 7 -24.05 -9.69 21.02
CA VAL A 7 -23.61 -10.34 19.77
C VAL A 7 -24.06 -9.55 18.54
N ALA A 8 -25.32 -9.08 18.55
CA ALA A 8 -25.84 -8.25 17.46
C ALA A 8 -25.15 -6.89 17.40
N ALA A 9 -24.91 -6.23 18.53
CA ALA A 9 -24.21 -4.95 18.61
C ALA A 9 -22.75 -5.05 18.16
N GLU A 10 -22.03 -6.09 18.58
CA GLU A 10 -20.65 -6.36 18.14
C GLU A 10 -20.59 -6.66 16.64
N GLY A 11 -21.52 -7.47 16.13
CA GLY A 11 -21.64 -7.74 14.69
C GLY A 11 -21.94 -6.48 13.88
N MET A 12 -22.84 -5.61 14.35
CA MET A 12 -23.12 -4.32 13.72
C MET A 12 -21.89 -3.40 13.76
N ALA A 13 -21.19 -3.33 14.89
CA ALA A 13 -19.97 -2.53 15.01
C ALA A 13 -18.86 -3.01 14.07
N ALA A 14 -18.68 -4.33 13.95
CA ALA A 14 -17.72 -4.93 13.01
C ALA A 14 -18.11 -4.63 11.55
N ARG A 15 -19.41 -4.68 11.22
CA ARG A 15 -19.93 -4.33 9.89
C ARG A 15 -19.79 -2.85 9.57
N GLN A 16 -20.02 -1.96 10.54
CA GLN A 16 -19.81 -0.53 10.39
C GLN A 16 -18.36 -0.24 10.03
N LYS A 17 -17.40 -0.80 10.78
CA LYS A 17 -15.97 -0.63 10.45
C LYS A 17 -15.62 -1.17 9.06
N ALA A 18 -16.20 -2.29 8.65
CA ALA A 18 -15.99 -2.82 7.31
C ALA A 18 -16.57 -1.90 6.22
N GLN A 19 -17.71 -1.25 6.46
CA GLN A 19 -18.26 -0.23 5.58
C GLN A 19 -17.35 1.01 5.52
N ASP A 20 -16.78 1.43 6.64
CA ASP A 20 -15.85 2.56 6.69
C ASP A 20 -14.57 2.26 5.87
N VAL A 21 -14.04 1.03 5.96
CA VAL A 21 -12.91 0.57 5.14
C VAL A 21 -13.28 0.54 3.65
N LEU A 22 -14.46 0.03 3.29
CA LEU A 22 -14.94 0.03 1.90
C LEU A 22 -15.12 1.45 1.36
N ALA A 23 -15.66 2.36 2.16
CA ALA A 23 -15.81 3.77 1.79
C ALA A 23 -14.45 4.44 1.57
N ALA A 24 -13.47 4.18 2.44
CA ALA A 24 -12.10 4.67 2.27
C ALA A 24 -11.42 4.11 1.01
N ASN A 25 -11.62 2.82 0.69
CA ASN A 25 -11.14 2.24 -0.56
C ASN A 25 -11.80 2.89 -1.78
N LEU A 26 -13.12 3.10 -1.74
CA LEU A 26 -13.86 3.71 -2.84
C LEU A 26 -13.44 5.17 -3.08
N ALA A 27 -13.19 5.92 -2.00
CA ALA A 27 -12.69 7.30 -2.09
C ALA A 27 -11.32 7.39 -2.77
N ASN A 28 -10.50 6.34 -2.67
CA ASN A 28 -9.15 6.28 -3.23
C ASN A 28 -9.03 5.39 -4.47
N VAL A 29 -10.16 4.96 -5.06
CA VAL A 29 -10.15 4.05 -6.22
C VAL A 29 -9.47 4.65 -7.45
N ASN A 30 -9.49 5.97 -7.58
CA ASN A 30 -8.83 6.71 -8.67
C ASN A 30 -7.46 7.27 -8.25
N THR A 31 -6.97 6.94 -7.06
CA THR A 31 -5.66 7.36 -6.59
C THR A 31 -4.62 6.39 -7.12
N ASN A 32 -3.73 6.87 -7.99
CA ASN A 32 -2.70 6.04 -8.62
C ASN A 32 -1.84 5.32 -7.57
N GLY A 33 -1.59 4.03 -7.79
CA GLY A 33 -0.82 3.19 -6.89
C GLY A 33 -1.45 2.95 -5.50
N PHE A 34 -2.73 3.32 -5.28
CA PHE A 34 -3.42 3.04 -4.03
C PHE A 34 -3.68 1.53 -3.88
N ARG A 35 -3.48 1.04 -2.65
CA ARG A 35 -3.70 -0.37 -2.29
C ARG A 35 -4.91 -0.48 -1.38
N ALA A 36 -5.89 -1.30 -1.78
CA ALA A 36 -7.13 -1.47 -1.04
C ALA A 36 -6.90 -2.24 0.27
N ASP A 37 -7.51 -1.77 1.36
CA ASP A 37 -7.48 -2.50 2.64
C ASP A 37 -8.67 -3.47 2.73
N ARG A 38 -8.44 -4.71 3.14
CA ARG A 38 -9.48 -5.72 3.34
C ARG A 38 -9.73 -5.99 4.82
N PRO A 39 -10.99 -5.93 5.29
CA PRO A 39 -11.34 -6.27 6.65
C PRO A 39 -11.23 -7.79 6.91
N VAL A 40 -10.56 -8.18 7.99
CA VAL A 40 -10.45 -9.57 8.46
C VAL A 40 -11.28 -9.74 9.72
N PHE A 41 -12.26 -10.64 9.68
CA PHE A 41 -13.14 -10.94 10.80
C PHE A 41 -12.66 -12.18 11.54
N GLU A 42 -12.64 -12.12 12.86
CA GLU A 42 -12.37 -13.27 13.74
C GLU A 42 -13.52 -13.51 14.70
N THR A 43 -13.58 -14.72 15.27
CA THR A 43 -14.59 -15.06 16.27
C THR A 43 -14.21 -14.47 17.62
N ALA A 44 -15.13 -13.71 18.22
CA ALA A 44 -14.88 -12.83 19.36
C ALA A 44 -14.30 -13.57 20.58
N PHE A 45 -14.88 -14.69 20.99
CA PHE A 45 -14.34 -15.60 22.01
C PHE A 45 -15.06 -16.95 21.86
N GLN A 46 -14.34 -18.05 22.09
CA GLN A 46 -14.91 -19.38 22.21
C GLN A 46 -14.78 -19.86 23.65
N ARG A 47 -15.89 -20.19 24.30
CA ARG A 47 -15.90 -20.76 25.64
C ARG A 47 -16.39 -22.19 25.60
N LEU A 48 -15.61 -23.12 26.16
CA LEU A 48 -16.05 -24.50 26.31
C LEU A 48 -17.15 -24.57 27.37
N LEU A 49 -18.27 -25.20 27.02
CA LEU A 49 -19.35 -25.50 27.95
C LEU A 49 -19.11 -26.87 28.56
N TYR A 50 -19.30 -26.95 29.87
CA TYR A 50 -19.23 -28.19 30.62
C TYR A 50 -20.57 -28.49 31.26
N ARG A 51 -20.98 -29.76 31.20
CA ARG A 51 -22.01 -30.31 32.08
C ARG A 51 -21.31 -30.83 33.33
N VAL A 52 -21.76 -30.39 34.49
CA VAL A 52 -21.25 -30.82 35.78
C VAL A 52 -22.31 -31.73 36.42
N GLU A 53 -21.93 -32.98 36.66
CA GLU A 53 -22.74 -33.97 37.39
C GLU A 53 -21.90 -34.54 38.54
N GLY A 54 -22.20 -34.10 39.77
CA GLY A 54 -21.37 -34.44 40.94
C GLY A 54 -19.96 -33.86 40.85
N THR A 55 -18.92 -34.71 40.96
CA THR A 55 -17.51 -34.34 40.79
C THR A 55 -17.01 -34.47 39.35
N ALA A 56 -17.82 -35.00 38.43
CA ALA A 56 -17.45 -35.17 37.03
C ALA A 56 -17.84 -33.95 36.19
N SER A 57 -16.91 -33.45 35.39
CA SER A 57 -17.13 -32.38 34.42
C SER A 57 -16.87 -32.92 33.02
N GLN A 58 -17.89 -32.87 32.14
CA GLN A 58 -17.76 -33.30 30.74
C GLN A 58 -18.06 -32.14 29.77
N PRO A 59 -17.24 -31.95 28.72
CA PRO A 59 -17.51 -30.93 27.72
C PRO A 59 -18.76 -31.27 26.92
N ILE A 60 -19.67 -30.31 26.78
CA ILE A 60 -20.96 -30.49 26.06
C ILE A 60 -21.08 -29.59 24.82
N GLY A 61 -20.05 -28.83 24.50
CA GLY A 61 -20.01 -28.04 23.28
C GLY A 61 -19.23 -26.75 23.44
N MET A 62 -19.14 -26.00 22.35
CA MET A 62 -18.52 -24.69 22.31
C MET A 62 -19.58 -23.61 22.23
N LEU A 63 -19.31 -22.52 22.93
CA LEU A 63 -20.15 -21.35 22.95
C LEU A 63 -19.37 -20.16 22.37
N SER A 64 -19.77 -19.74 21.17
CA SER A 64 -19.18 -18.58 20.49
C SER A 64 -19.88 -17.28 20.91
N SER A 65 -19.12 -16.20 21.15
CA SER A 65 -19.65 -14.90 21.55
C SER A 65 -19.82 -13.89 20.40
N GLY A 66 -19.69 -14.29 19.13
CA GLY A 66 -19.91 -13.40 17.98
C GLY A 66 -18.69 -13.25 17.08
N ALA A 67 -18.72 -12.27 16.17
CA ALA A 67 -17.63 -11.96 15.24
C ALA A 67 -17.14 -10.51 15.47
N LEU A 68 -15.83 -10.33 15.55
CA LEU A 68 -15.16 -9.04 15.64
C LEU A 68 -14.34 -8.78 14.37
N LEU A 69 -14.14 -7.52 14.03
CA LEU A 69 -13.10 -7.14 13.08
C LEU A 69 -11.76 -7.20 13.82
N ALA A 70 -10.91 -8.17 13.49
CA ALA A 70 -9.63 -8.39 14.16
C ALA A 70 -8.55 -7.45 13.64
N THR A 71 -8.46 -7.30 12.31
CA THR A 71 -7.45 -6.48 11.65
C THR A 71 -7.86 -6.08 10.23
N THR A 72 -7.11 -5.18 9.63
CA THR A 72 -7.17 -4.84 8.20
C THR A 72 -5.86 -5.20 7.54
N TYR A 73 -5.91 -5.89 6.40
CA TYR A 73 -4.73 -6.21 5.61
C TYR A 73 -4.75 -5.43 4.29
N THR A 74 -3.64 -4.80 3.93
CA THR A 74 -3.49 -4.09 2.66
C THR A 74 -3.24 -5.09 1.54
N ASP A 75 -4.15 -5.16 0.57
CA ASP A 75 -4.03 -5.99 -0.62
C ASP A 75 -3.01 -5.37 -1.58
N LEU A 76 -1.89 -6.07 -1.81
CA LEU A 76 -0.77 -5.58 -2.63
C LEU A 76 -0.88 -6.03 -4.11
N GLN A 77 -2.01 -6.63 -4.52
CA GLN A 77 -2.22 -7.02 -5.91
C GLN A 77 -2.16 -5.81 -6.86
N PRO A 78 -1.50 -5.95 -8.03
CA PRO A 78 -1.39 -4.88 -8.98
C PRO A 78 -2.74 -4.48 -9.58
N GLY A 79 -2.95 -3.17 -9.72
CA GLY A 79 -4.13 -2.56 -10.34
C GLY A 79 -4.05 -2.54 -11.88
N PRO A 80 -5.12 -2.12 -12.56
CA PRO A 80 -5.11 -1.98 -14.01
C PRO A 80 -4.19 -0.84 -14.46
N LEU A 81 -3.44 -1.07 -15.54
CA LEU A 81 -2.54 -0.07 -16.12
C LEU A 81 -3.28 0.83 -17.12
N MET A 82 -3.07 2.15 -17.01
CA MET A 82 -3.61 3.16 -17.92
C MET A 82 -2.48 3.92 -18.62
N ARG A 83 -2.49 3.95 -19.96
CA ARG A 83 -1.54 4.75 -20.74
C ARG A 83 -1.91 6.23 -20.66
N THR A 84 -0.94 7.05 -20.27
CA THR A 84 -1.04 8.52 -20.20
C THR A 84 -0.27 9.22 -21.30
N GLY A 85 0.79 8.58 -21.82
CA GLY A 85 1.69 9.15 -22.83
C GLY A 85 2.72 10.15 -22.29
N ASN A 86 2.73 10.42 -20.97
CA ASN A 86 3.72 11.28 -20.34
C ASN A 86 5.03 10.49 -20.07
N PRO A 87 6.20 10.92 -20.56
CA PRO A 87 7.46 10.19 -20.38
C PRO A 87 7.93 10.05 -18.92
N LEU A 88 7.38 10.84 -18.00
CA LEU A 88 7.69 10.75 -16.57
C LEU A 88 6.65 9.94 -15.77
N ASP A 89 5.57 9.52 -16.41
CA ASP A 89 4.62 8.59 -15.82
C ASP A 89 5.15 7.17 -16.02
N VAL A 90 5.38 6.45 -14.93
CA VAL A 90 5.92 5.09 -14.96
C VAL A 90 5.11 4.17 -14.06
N ALA A 91 4.86 2.95 -14.52
CA ALA A 91 4.26 1.89 -13.72
C ALA A 91 5.22 0.73 -13.57
N ILE A 92 5.23 0.08 -12.41
CA ILE A 92 6.08 -1.10 -12.15
C ILE A 92 5.36 -2.34 -12.65
N GLU A 93 5.98 -3.07 -13.57
CA GLU A 93 5.50 -4.39 -13.98
C GLU A 93 5.99 -5.45 -12.99
N GLY A 94 5.07 -6.17 -12.35
CA GLY A 94 5.39 -7.20 -11.38
C GLY A 94 5.37 -6.67 -9.95
N GLU A 95 6.36 -7.05 -9.13
CA GLU A 95 6.49 -6.63 -7.73
C GLU A 95 7.47 -5.46 -7.59
N GLY A 96 7.25 -4.60 -6.59
CA GLY A 96 8.16 -3.50 -6.27
C GLY A 96 7.46 -2.17 -6.00
N TYR A 97 8.21 -1.22 -5.45
CA TYR A 97 7.77 0.11 -5.06
C TYR A 97 8.87 1.12 -5.32
N PHE A 98 8.49 2.33 -5.74
CA PHE A 98 9.38 3.48 -5.84
C PHE A 98 9.69 4.02 -4.45
N ALA A 99 10.95 4.39 -4.22
CA ALA A 99 11.36 5.07 -3.00
C ALA A 99 11.27 6.60 -3.16
N VAL A 100 10.69 7.27 -2.15
CA VAL A 100 10.56 8.72 -2.10
C VAL A 100 11.04 9.26 -0.77
N ARG A 101 11.51 10.51 -0.75
CA ARG A 101 11.93 11.22 0.45
C ARG A 101 10.77 12.06 0.97
N THR A 102 10.25 11.72 2.14
CA THR A 102 9.27 12.55 2.87
C THR A 102 9.95 13.23 4.07
N PRO A 103 9.32 14.25 4.69
CA PRO A 103 9.80 14.82 5.94
C PRO A 103 9.96 13.80 7.08
N ALA A 104 9.18 12.70 7.04
CA ALA A 104 9.24 11.60 7.99
C ALA A 104 10.26 10.50 7.60
N GLY A 105 11.10 10.75 6.58
CA GLY A 105 12.12 9.84 6.07
C GLY A 105 11.72 9.16 4.76
N THR A 106 12.43 8.10 4.40
CA THR A 106 12.13 7.34 3.18
C THR A 106 10.78 6.64 3.31
N ARG A 107 9.98 6.74 2.25
CA ARG A 107 8.69 6.06 2.10
C ARG A 107 8.61 5.42 0.74
N TYR A 108 7.66 4.51 0.58
CA TYR A 108 7.51 3.73 -0.64
C TYR A 108 6.12 3.94 -1.24
N THR A 109 6.06 3.94 -2.57
CA THR A 109 4.81 4.11 -3.31
C THR A 109 4.83 3.36 -4.63
N ARG A 110 3.64 3.02 -5.12
CA ARG A 110 3.41 2.54 -6.48
C ARG A 110 3.02 3.65 -7.44
N ASN A 111 2.72 4.83 -6.92
CA ASN A 111 2.41 5.99 -7.73
C ASN A 111 3.66 6.47 -8.46
N GLY A 112 3.73 6.22 -9.76
CA GLY A 112 4.80 6.72 -10.61
C GLY A 112 4.41 7.91 -11.46
N ALA A 113 3.40 8.70 -11.04
CA ALA A 113 3.09 9.99 -11.65
C ALA A 113 4.11 11.03 -11.17
N PHE A 114 5.24 11.10 -11.86
CA PHE A 114 6.32 12.01 -11.49
C PHE A 114 6.33 13.28 -12.35
N ALA A 115 6.95 14.31 -11.82
CA ALA A 115 7.15 15.58 -12.49
C ALA A 115 8.53 16.15 -12.15
N LEU A 116 9.05 17.00 -13.04
CA LEU A 116 10.23 17.80 -12.75
C LEU A 116 9.78 19.13 -12.14
N ASN A 117 10.29 19.47 -10.95
CA ASN A 117 9.98 20.75 -10.33
C ASN A 117 10.85 21.90 -10.88
N ALA A 118 10.64 23.13 -10.38
CA ALA A 118 11.37 24.33 -10.84
C ALA A 118 12.88 24.29 -10.53
N GLU A 119 13.28 23.50 -9.53
CA GLU A 119 14.67 23.27 -9.15
C GLU A 119 15.33 22.15 -9.96
N GLY A 120 14.60 21.50 -10.87
CA GLY A 120 15.09 20.37 -11.68
C GLY A 120 15.10 19.05 -10.92
N LEU A 121 14.36 18.92 -9.82
CA LEU A 121 14.24 17.70 -9.03
C LEU A 121 13.10 16.83 -9.57
N LEU A 122 13.32 15.52 -9.69
CA LEU A 122 12.25 14.58 -9.96
C LEU A 122 11.43 14.40 -8.67
N VAL A 123 10.17 14.75 -8.72
CA VAL A 123 9.25 14.72 -7.57
C VAL A 123 7.96 13.98 -7.90
N THR A 124 7.28 13.50 -6.87
CA THR A 124 5.89 13.06 -6.97
C THR A 124 4.95 14.25 -7.18
N ARG A 125 3.66 14.00 -7.46
CA ARG A 125 2.65 15.08 -7.57
C ARG A 125 2.50 15.89 -6.28
N GLU A 126 2.78 15.28 -5.14
CA GLU A 126 2.78 15.92 -3.83
C GLU A 126 4.07 16.74 -3.56
N GLY A 127 5.04 16.70 -4.47
CA GLY A 127 6.30 17.44 -4.37
C GLY A 127 7.40 16.71 -3.61
N PHE A 128 7.23 15.43 -3.28
CA PHE A 128 8.26 14.66 -2.59
C PHE A 128 9.35 14.17 -3.55
N PRO A 129 10.64 14.35 -3.24
CA PRO A 129 11.74 13.89 -4.09
C PRO A 129 11.71 12.37 -4.30
N VAL A 130 11.81 11.95 -5.56
CA VAL A 130 11.99 10.55 -5.94
C VAL A 130 13.45 10.17 -5.76
N LEU A 131 13.69 9.00 -5.17
CA LEU A 131 15.02 8.48 -4.93
C LEU A 131 15.45 7.55 -6.06
N GLY A 132 16.66 7.78 -6.54
CA GLY A 132 17.46 6.87 -7.35
C GLY A 132 18.48 6.11 -6.52
N MET A 133 19.28 5.28 -7.19
CA MET A 133 20.35 4.49 -6.58
C MET A 133 21.44 5.37 -5.96
N GLN A 134 21.61 6.60 -6.46
CA GLN A 134 22.61 7.55 -5.96
C GLN A 134 22.04 8.64 -5.04
N GLY A 135 20.73 8.67 -4.80
CA GLY A 135 20.06 9.66 -3.96
C GLY A 135 18.94 10.38 -4.70
N GLU A 136 18.76 11.67 -4.46
CA GLU A 136 17.71 12.43 -5.16
C GLU A 136 18.09 12.71 -6.62
N ILE A 137 17.15 12.49 -7.54
CA ILE A 137 17.41 12.62 -8.97
C ILE A 137 17.19 14.07 -9.41
N ARG A 138 18.25 14.70 -9.92
CA ARG A 138 18.28 16.11 -10.33
C ARG A 138 18.74 16.25 -11.77
N ALA A 139 18.09 17.16 -12.50
CA ALA A 139 18.46 17.58 -13.83
C ALA A 139 18.76 19.09 -13.87
N PRO A 140 19.70 19.53 -14.73
CA PRO A 140 19.90 20.95 -15.00
C PRO A 140 18.61 21.61 -15.50
N ARG A 141 18.49 22.92 -15.28
CA ARG A 141 17.36 23.70 -15.80
C ARG A 141 17.30 23.55 -17.32
N ASN A 142 16.10 23.27 -17.85
CA ASN A 142 15.80 23.03 -19.28
C ASN A 142 16.33 21.70 -19.86
N ALA A 143 16.93 20.82 -19.07
CA ALA A 143 17.31 19.50 -19.55
C ALA A 143 16.08 18.61 -19.74
N THR A 144 16.14 17.71 -20.73
CA THR A 144 15.10 16.73 -20.98
C THR A 144 15.37 15.48 -20.15
N MET A 145 14.50 15.18 -19.18
CA MET A 145 14.55 13.95 -18.41
C MET A 145 13.67 12.87 -19.04
N GLN A 146 14.20 11.66 -19.15
CA GLN A 146 13.49 10.49 -19.65
C GLN A 146 13.76 9.30 -18.73
N ILE A 147 12.75 8.48 -18.51
CA ILE A 147 12.86 7.24 -17.75
C ILE A 147 12.71 6.08 -18.73
N SER A 148 13.61 5.12 -18.65
CA SER A 148 13.63 3.92 -19.51
C SER A 148 12.92 2.75 -18.83
N GLU A 149 12.53 1.74 -19.59
CA GLU A 149 11.81 0.55 -19.09
C GLU A 149 12.60 -0.27 -18.06
N ASP A 150 13.92 -0.13 -18.03
CA ASP A 150 14.84 -0.73 -17.06
C ASP A 150 15.05 0.14 -15.80
N GLY A 151 14.32 1.26 -15.69
CA GLY A 151 14.42 2.22 -14.59
C GLY A 151 15.56 3.21 -14.72
N VAL A 152 16.34 3.17 -15.81
CA VAL A 152 17.42 4.13 -16.03
C VAL A 152 16.84 5.52 -16.33
N VAL A 153 17.30 6.51 -15.58
CA VAL A 153 17.00 7.92 -15.80
C VAL A 153 18.08 8.53 -16.67
N ARG A 154 17.65 9.04 -17.83
CA ARG A 154 18.50 9.76 -18.78
C ARG A 154 18.20 11.25 -18.76
N ILE A 155 19.24 12.06 -18.80
CA ILE A 155 19.18 13.52 -18.87
C ILE A 155 19.92 13.93 -20.14
N ASP A 156 19.21 14.57 -21.07
CA ASP A 156 19.71 14.94 -22.40
C ASP A 156 20.37 13.75 -23.14
N GLY A 157 19.76 12.56 -23.01
CA GLY A 157 20.21 11.33 -23.65
C GLY A 157 21.36 10.59 -22.94
N LYS A 158 21.94 11.14 -21.87
CA LYS A 158 22.97 10.48 -21.07
C LYS A 158 22.38 9.85 -19.83
N GLU A 159 22.82 8.64 -19.50
CA GLU A 159 22.48 7.98 -18.24
C GLU A 159 23.01 8.80 -17.06
N ALA A 160 22.12 9.16 -16.14
CA ALA A 160 22.41 10.00 -14.99
C ALA A 160 22.25 9.21 -13.67
N ASP A 161 21.16 8.47 -13.52
CA ASP A 161 20.90 7.61 -12.36
C ASP A 161 19.91 6.49 -12.76
N ARG A 162 19.51 5.65 -11.80
CA ARG A 162 18.46 4.65 -11.94
C ARG A 162 17.48 4.81 -10.79
N LEU A 163 16.18 4.71 -11.06
CA LEU A 163 15.15 4.74 -10.01
C LEU A 163 15.42 3.65 -8.96
N LEU A 164 15.33 4.01 -7.68
CA LEU A 164 15.44 3.06 -6.59
C LEU A 164 14.09 2.35 -6.44
N ILE A 165 14.05 1.13 -6.96
CA ILE A 165 12.88 0.25 -6.84
C ILE A 165 13.20 -0.83 -5.84
N VAL A 166 12.29 -1.03 -4.89
CA VAL A 166 12.49 -1.95 -3.79
C VAL A 166 11.34 -2.93 -3.63
N GLN A 167 11.63 -4.10 -3.08
CA GLN A 167 10.65 -5.07 -2.63
C GLN A 167 10.81 -5.31 -1.13
N GLY A 168 9.76 -5.79 -0.46
CA GLY A 168 9.83 -6.11 0.95
C GLY A 168 8.47 -6.20 1.64
N ALA A 169 8.52 -6.42 2.96
CA ALA A 169 7.34 -6.44 3.81
C ALA A 169 6.99 -5.00 4.20
N LEU A 170 5.97 -4.44 3.54
CA LEU A 170 5.53 -3.07 3.72
C LEU A 170 4.16 -3.00 4.40
N ARG A 171 3.94 -1.92 5.17
CA ARG A 171 2.67 -1.54 5.77
C ARG A 171 2.44 -0.05 5.60
N LYS A 172 1.19 0.40 5.59
CA LYS A 172 0.86 1.83 5.62
C LYS A 172 1.22 2.45 6.97
N ASP A 173 1.73 3.67 6.95
CA ASP A 173 1.79 4.54 8.13
C ASP A 173 0.51 5.35 8.30
N THR A 174 0.50 6.25 9.28
CA THR A 174 -0.64 7.11 9.62
C THR A 174 -1.06 8.03 8.47
N ASP A 175 -0.12 8.37 7.59
CA ASP A 175 -0.34 9.26 6.44
C ASP A 175 -0.62 8.46 5.16
N GLY A 176 -0.74 7.13 5.26
CA GLY A 176 -1.04 6.24 4.14
C GLY A 176 0.16 5.83 3.29
N TRP A 177 1.37 6.26 3.64
CA TRP A 177 2.60 5.90 2.92
C TRP A 177 3.07 4.51 3.32
N LEU A 178 3.69 3.78 2.38
CA LEU A 178 4.24 2.47 2.69
C LEU A 178 5.61 2.60 3.37
N VAL A 179 5.78 1.85 4.46
CA VAL A 179 7.00 1.80 5.29
C VAL A 179 7.32 0.35 5.65
N GLY A 180 8.59 0.02 5.78
CA GLY A 180 9.01 -1.32 6.20
C GLY A 180 10.45 -1.65 5.81
N ASN A 181 10.80 -2.92 5.98
CA ASN A 181 12.11 -3.43 5.59
C ASN A 181 12.09 -3.76 4.10
N THR A 182 13.07 -3.22 3.38
CA THR A 182 13.12 -3.34 1.91
C THR A 182 14.49 -3.70 1.39
N THR A 183 14.51 -4.38 0.25
CA THR A 183 15.72 -4.66 -0.53
C THR A 183 15.57 -4.12 -1.95
N PRO A 184 16.62 -3.51 -2.54
CA PRO A 184 16.58 -3.05 -3.93
C PRO A 184 16.41 -4.18 -4.94
N ILE A 185 15.66 -3.91 -6.00
CA ILE A 185 15.53 -4.79 -7.17
C ILE A 185 16.56 -4.34 -8.21
N ALA A 186 17.45 -5.25 -8.61
CA ALA A 186 18.53 -4.92 -9.55
C ALA A 186 18.05 -4.64 -10.98
N ASN A 187 17.05 -5.41 -11.44
CA ASN A 187 16.51 -5.35 -12.80
C ASN A 187 15.00 -5.22 -12.77
N PRO A 188 14.46 -4.04 -12.42
CA PRO A 188 13.03 -3.81 -12.50
C PRO A 188 12.56 -3.75 -13.95
N ARG A 189 11.27 -4.03 -14.17
CA ARG A 189 10.58 -3.75 -15.43
C ARG A 189 9.56 -2.67 -15.20
N LEU A 190 9.59 -1.65 -16.05
CA LEU A 190 8.71 -0.50 -16.00
C LEU A 190 7.97 -0.33 -17.31
N ALA A 191 6.69 0.02 -17.23
CA ALA A 191 5.91 0.52 -18.34
C ALA A 191 5.96 2.07 -18.32
N VAL A 192 6.68 2.66 -19.27
CA VAL A 192 6.79 4.12 -19.42
C VAL A 192 5.55 4.69 -20.10
N GLY A 193 5.15 5.91 -19.75
CA GLY A 193 3.94 6.54 -20.25
C GLY A 193 2.66 5.90 -19.72
N THR A 194 2.75 5.24 -18.57
CA THR A 194 1.68 4.41 -18.00
C THR A 194 1.61 4.61 -16.49
N LEU A 195 0.41 4.62 -15.94
CA LEU A 195 0.14 4.67 -14.50
C LEU A 195 -0.70 3.47 -14.08
N GLU A 196 -0.54 3.06 -12.83
CA GLU A 196 -1.32 2.01 -12.14
C GLU A 196 -2.32 2.63 -11.17
#